data_AF-A0A918D4Y1-F1
#
_entry.id   AF-A0A918D4Y1-F1
#
_cell.length_a   1.000
_cell.length_b   1.000
_cell.length_c   1.000
_cell.angle_alpha   90.00
_cell.angle_beta   90.00
_cell.angle_gamma   90.00
#
_symmetry.space_group_name_H-M   'P 1'
#
loop_
_entity.id
_entity.type
_entity.pdbx_description
1 polymer ?
#
loop_
_entity_poly.entity_id
_entity_poly.type
_entity_poly.pdbx_seq_one_letter_code
_entity_poly.pdbx_strand_id
1 'polypeptide(L)'
;MDGSRFPAVPFTEAVDPAGILSSAAQVQIADRLCEEFEVSRADRVAYGDSLSDRDLFGAVPVSVAVNADRHLQGLATHAYGGGRDLSDAYELVRRAR
;
A
#
# COMPACT_ATOMS: atom_id res chain seq x y z
N MET A 1 -15.27 -6.90 -4.42
CA MET A 1 -15.04 -5.94 -3.32
C MET A 1 -13.69 -6.29 -2.74
N ASP A 2 -12.69 -5.41 -2.87
CA ASP A 2 -11.27 -5.71 -2.65
C ASP A 2 -10.73 -5.16 -1.32
N GLY A 3 -11.55 -5.22 -0.26
CA GLY A 3 -11.23 -4.64 1.04
C GLY A 3 -11.57 -5.56 2.20
N SER A 4 -11.09 -5.17 3.38
CA SER A 4 -11.49 -5.79 4.64
C SER A 4 -13.01 -5.78 4.79
N ARG A 5 -13.56 -6.86 5.32
CA ARG A 5 -14.98 -7.00 5.63
C ARG A 5 -15.21 -6.49 7.06
N PHE A 6 -15.98 -5.42 7.17
CA PHE A 6 -16.38 -4.85 8.44
C PHE A 6 -17.88 -5.10 8.72
N PRO A 7 -18.30 -5.14 9.99
CA PRO A 7 -19.71 -5.16 10.36
C PRO A 7 -20.47 -3.96 9.79
N ALA A 8 -21.80 -4.08 9.69
CA ALA A 8 -22.64 -2.95 9.33
C ALA A 8 -22.54 -1.84 10.38
N VAL A 9 -22.70 -0.59 9.94
CA VAL A 9 -22.82 0.55 10.86
C VAL A 9 -24.24 0.61 11.45
N PRO A 10 -24.41 0.96 12.74
CA PRO A 10 -23.34 1.21 13.73
C PRO A 10 -22.63 -0.09 14.14
N PHE A 11 -21.30 -0.04 14.31
CA PHE A 11 -20.49 -1.20 14.68
C PHE A 11 -20.88 -1.72 16.07
N THR A 12 -21.73 -2.74 16.08
CA THR A 12 -22.27 -3.38 17.29
C THR A 12 -21.78 -4.81 17.46
N GLU A 13 -21.13 -5.35 16.43
CA GLU A 13 -20.53 -6.68 16.39
C GLU A 13 -19.00 -6.57 16.33
N ALA A 14 -18.31 -7.60 16.79
CA ALA A 14 -16.85 -7.67 16.67
C ALA A 14 -16.43 -7.84 15.20
N VAL A 15 -15.27 -7.29 14.83
CA VAL A 15 -14.67 -7.53 13.52
C VAL A 15 -14.18 -8.98 13.47
N ASP A 16 -14.55 -9.71 12.43
CA ASP A 16 -13.99 -11.03 12.12
C ASP A 16 -12.55 -10.86 11.59
N PRO A 17 -11.51 -11.34 12.29
CA PRO A 17 -10.13 -11.24 11.82
C PRO A 17 -9.90 -11.93 10.47
N ALA A 18 -10.66 -12.98 10.13
CA ALA A 18 -10.57 -13.65 8.84
C ALA A 18 -11.11 -12.78 7.68
N GLY A 19 -11.90 -11.76 8.01
CA GLY A 19 -12.39 -10.75 7.07
C GLY A 19 -11.40 -9.61 6.82
N ILE A 20 -10.31 -9.51 7.60
CA ILE A 20 -9.32 -8.43 7.43
C ILE A 20 -8.43 -8.74 6.22
N LEU A 21 -8.25 -7.74 5.36
CA LEU A 21 -7.38 -7.86 4.19
C LEU A 21 -5.93 -8.08 4.64
N SER A 22 -5.33 -9.19 4.21
CA SER A 22 -3.93 -9.49 4.52
C SER A 22 -2.97 -8.76 3.58
N SER A 23 -1.71 -8.62 4.00
CA SER A 23 -0.64 -8.06 3.16
C SER A 23 -0.49 -8.79 1.82
N ALA A 24 -0.57 -10.12 1.83
CA ALA A 24 -0.49 -10.93 0.62
C ALA A 24 -1.71 -10.73 -0.30
N ALA A 25 -2.90 -10.50 0.27
CA ALA A 25 -4.09 -10.23 -0.52
C ALA A 25 -3.99 -8.89 -1.26
N GLN A 26 -3.35 -7.86 -0.67
CA GLN A 26 -3.07 -6.60 -1.36
C GLN A 26 -2.24 -6.82 -2.63
N VAL A 27 -1.25 -7.72 -2.60
CA VAL A 27 -0.43 -8.07 -3.80
C VAL A 27 -1.31 -8.70 -4.88
N GLN A 28 -2.15 -9.67 -4.52
CA GLN A 28 -3.04 -10.34 -5.48
C GLN A 28 -4.03 -9.36 -6.13
N ILE A 29 -4.57 -8.42 -5.35
CA ILE A 29 -5.45 -7.36 -5.85
C ILE A 29 -4.68 -6.44 -6.79
N ALA A 30 -3.49 -5.99 -6.38
CA ALA A 30 -2.66 -5.09 -7.18
C ALA A 30 -2.24 -5.74 -8.51
N ASP A 31 -1.85 -7.02 -8.50
CA ASP A 31 -1.49 -7.77 -9.70
C ASP A 31 -2.68 -7.87 -10.67
N ARG A 32 -3.86 -8.26 -10.17
CA ARG A 32 -5.08 -8.34 -10.97
C ARG A 32 -5.46 -6.99 -11.57
N LEU A 33 -5.45 -5.92 -10.78
CA LEU A 33 -5.80 -4.58 -11.27
C LEU A 33 -4.77 -4.06 -12.28
N CYS A 34 -3.48 -4.29 -12.04
CA CYS A 34 -2.45 -3.88 -12.99
C CYS A 34 -2.58 -4.65 -14.31
N GLU A 35 -2.97 -5.93 -14.28
CA GLU A 35 -3.27 -6.69 -15.50
C GLU A 35 -4.50 -6.11 -16.23
N GLU A 36 -5.59 -5.85 -15.49
CA GLU A 36 -6.83 -5.26 -16.02
C GLU A 36 -6.61 -3.89 -16.70
N PHE A 37 -5.72 -3.07 -16.13
CA PHE A 37 -5.40 -1.74 -16.65
C PHE A 37 -4.14 -1.70 -17.53
N GLU A 38 -3.60 -2.86 -17.92
CA GLU A 38 -2.40 -2.97 -18.78
C GLU A 38 -1.17 -2.23 -18.22
N VAL A 39 -1.06 -2.12 -16.88
CA VAL A 39 0.05 -1.47 -16.19
C VAL A 39 1.24 -2.42 -16.13
N SER A 40 2.31 -2.04 -16.83
CA SER A 40 3.56 -2.80 -16.84
C SER A 40 4.16 -2.91 -15.44
N ARG A 41 4.86 -4.01 -15.16
CA ARG A 41 5.52 -4.21 -13.86
C ARG A 41 6.53 -3.10 -13.51
N ALA A 42 7.18 -2.51 -14.52
CA ALA A 42 8.14 -1.43 -14.34
C ALA A 42 7.47 -0.10 -13.92
N ASP A 43 6.18 0.06 -14.22
CA ASP A 43 5.42 1.29 -13.96
C ASP A 43 4.67 1.27 -12.63
N ARG A 44 4.69 0.15 -11.91
CA ARG A 44 4.04 0.02 -10.61
C ARG A 44 4.82 0.77 -9.54
N VAL A 45 4.09 1.56 -8.75
CA VAL A 45 4.60 2.27 -7.58
C VAL A 45 3.65 2.02 -6.42
N ALA A 46 4.19 1.66 -5.25
CA ALA A 46 3.41 1.51 -4.02
C ALA A 46 3.69 2.68 -3.06
N TYR A 47 2.62 3.20 -2.44
CA TYR A 47 2.71 4.14 -1.33
C TYR A 47 2.00 3.48 -0.15
N GLY A 48 2.67 3.42 1.01
CA GLY A 48 2.15 2.73 2.19
C GLY A 48 2.74 3.28 3.47
N ASP A 49 2.06 3.06 4.59
CA ASP A 49 2.39 3.64 5.89
C ASP A 49 2.52 2.60 7.00
N SER A 50 2.07 1.36 6.77
CA SER A 50 2.06 0.32 7.80
C SER A 50 2.55 -1.04 7.33
N LEU A 51 2.71 -1.96 8.27
CA LEU A 51 3.16 -3.33 7.99
C LEU A 51 2.22 -4.13 7.09
N SER A 52 0.95 -3.71 6.89
CA SER A 52 0.09 -4.34 5.90
C SER A 52 0.66 -4.23 4.49
N ASP A 53 1.46 -3.20 4.22
CA ASP A 53 1.95 -2.89 2.88
C ASP A 53 3.31 -3.56 2.59
N ARG A 54 3.85 -4.32 3.55
CA ARG A 54 5.20 -4.91 3.46
C ARG A 54 5.35 -5.82 2.23
N ASP A 55 4.34 -6.64 1.94
CA ASP A 55 4.40 -7.62 0.85
C ASP A 55 4.27 -6.88 -0.49
N LEU A 56 3.46 -5.81 -0.52
CA LEU A 56 3.33 -4.93 -1.68
C LEU A 56 4.64 -4.20 -1.98
N PHE A 57 5.35 -3.71 -0.96
CA PHE A 57 6.65 -3.05 -1.13
C PHE A 57 7.70 -3.99 -1.74
N GLY A 58 7.67 -5.28 -1.40
CA GLY A 58 8.54 -6.30 -2.01
C GLY A 58 8.14 -6.70 -3.43
N ALA A 59 6.90 -6.42 -3.86
CA ALA A 59 6.38 -6.84 -5.16
C ALA A 59 6.60 -5.81 -6.29
N VAL A 60 6.79 -4.53 -5.94
CA VAL A 60 6.91 -3.40 -6.88
C VAL A 60 8.35 -2.89 -7.00
N PRO A 61 8.74 -2.29 -8.15
CA PRO A 61 10.08 -1.74 -8.32
C PRO A 61 10.33 -0.45 -7.52
N VAL A 62 9.26 0.30 -7.21
CA VAL A 62 9.35 1.55 -6.44
C VAL A 62 8.29 1.54 -5.34
N SER A 63 8.72 1.78 -4.11
CA SER A 63 7.85 1.83 -2.94
C SER A 63 8.21 3.04 -2.07
N VAL A 64 7.20 3.70 -1.51
CA VAL A 64 7.34 4.89 -0.67
C VAL A 64 6.69 4.65 0.68
N ALA A 65 7.52 4.62 1.72
CA ALA A 65 7.07 4.66 3.11
C ALA A 65 6.60 6.09 3.44
N VAL A 66 5.29 6.30 3.55
CA VAL A 66 4.66 7.60 3.83
C VAL A 66 4.34 7.70 5.30
N ASN A 67 5.05 8.56 6.03
CA ASN A 67 4.93 8.74 7.48
C ASN A 67 5.00 7.42 8.28
N ALA A 68 5.61 6.38 7.70
CA ALA A 68 5.63 5.04 8.24
C ALA A 68 6.60 4.90 9.41
N ASP A 69 6.42 3.85 10.20
CA ASP A 69 7.40 3.47 11.22
C ASP A 69 8.74 3.01 10.60
N ARG A 70 9.77 2.86 11.45
CA ARG A 70 11.11 2.46 11.02
C ARG A 70 11.17 1.07 10.39
N HIS A 71 10.27 0.16 10.77
CA HIS A 71 10.25 -1.20 10.23
C HIS A 71 9.84 -1.19 8.76
N LEU A 72 8.83 -0.39 8.39
CA LEU A 72 8.43 -0.26 7.00
C LEU A 72 9.40 0.60 6.19
N GLN A 73 9.96 1.67 6.77
CA GLN A 73 10.96 2.50 6.10
C GLN A 73 12.16 1.69 5.60
N GLY A 74 12.60 0.68 6.36
CA GLY A 74 13.71 -0.20 5.97
C GLY A 74 13.40 -1.13 4.78
N LEU A 75 12.13 -1.23 4.37
CA LEU A 75 11.66 -2.04 3.24
C LEU A 75 11.38 -1.21 1.99
N ALA A 76 11.27 0.11 2.13
CA ALA A 76 10.87 1.01 1.05
C ALA A 76 12.07 1.47 0.21
N THR A 77 11.84 1.76 -1.07
CA THR A 77 12.88 2.41 -1.90
C THR A 77 13.01 3.90 -1.58
N HIS A 78 11.94 4.52 -1.06
CA HIS A 78 11.90 5.91 -0.62
C HIS A 78 11.16 6.03 0.72
N ALA A 79 11.51 7.04 1.50
CA ALA A 79 10.78 7.41 2.70
C ALA A 79 10.39 8.89 2.64
N TYR A 80 9.13 9.18 2.93
CA TYR A 80 8.58 10.52 3.06
C TYR A 80 8.01 10.68 4.46
N GLY A 81 8.64 11.50 5.30
CA GLY A 81 8.27 11.63 6.72
C GLY A 81 8.10 13.08 7.17
N GLY A 82 7.18 13.30 8.13
CA GLY A 82 6.93 14.61 8.75
C GLY A 82 6.15 15.59 7.87
N GLY A 83 5.72 15.14 6.68
CA GLY A 83 4.93 15.91 5.74
C GLY A 83 3.42 15.72 5.94
N ARG A 84 2.64 16.67 5.41
CA ARG A 84 1.17 16.71 5.51
C ARG A 84 0.47 16.66 4.16
N ASP A 85 1.22 16.62 3.07
CA ASP A 85 0.71 16.60 1.71
C ASP A 85 1.18 15.32 1.00
N LEU A 86 0.25 14.56 0.44
CA LEU A 86 0.55 13.36 -0.35
C LEU A 86 1.07 13.72 -1.75
N SER A 87 0.81 14.93 -2.23
CA SER A 87 1.34 15.44 -3.50
C SER A 87 2.87 15.52 -3.44
N ASP A 88 3.43 15.90 -2.30
CA ASP A 88 4.88 15.90 -2.08
C ASP A 88 5.47 14.49 -2.13
N ALA A 89 4.76 13.50 -1.57
CA ALA A 89 5.16 12.10 -1.63
C ALA A 89 5.15 11.58 -3.08
N TYR A 90 4.14 11.95 -3.86
CA TYR A 90 4.06 11.62 -5.28
C TYR A 90 5.20 12.26 -6.09
N GLU A 91 5.46 13.55 -5.86
CA GLU A 91 6.52 14.30 -6.53
C GLU A 91 7.91 13.75 -6.21
N LEU A 92 8.12 13.16 -5.04
CA LEU A 92 9.37 12.47 -4.68
C LEU A 92 9.73 11.38 -5.70
N VAL A 93 8.77 10.53 -6.06
CA VAL A 93 8.98 9.45 -7.04
C VAL A 93 9.05 10.00 -8.46
N ARG A 94 8.16 10.94 -8.79
CA ARG A 94 8.10 11.51 -10.15
C ARG A 94 9.42 12.16 -10.56
N ARG A 95 10.11 12.83 -9.62
CA ARG A 95 11.41 13.49 -9.88
C ARG A 95 12.58 12.51 -9.99
N ALA A 96 12.41 11.29 -9.46
CA ALA A 96 13.43 10.24 -9.50
C ALA A 96 13.36 9.37 -10.76
N ARG A 97 12.32 9.55 -11.59
CA ARG A 97 12.08 8.82 -12.84
C ARG A 97 12.50 9.64 -14.07
#